data_AF-A0A7W1L2P2-F1
#
_entry.id   AF-A0A7W1L2P2-F1
#
_cell.length_a   1.000
_cell.length_b   1.000
_cell.length_c   1.000
_cell.angle_alpha   90.00
_cell.angle_beta   90.00
_cell.angle_gamma   90.00
#
_symmetry.space_group_name_H-M   'P 1'
#
loop_
_entity.id
_entity.type
_entity.pdbx_description
1 polymer ?
#
loop_
_entity_poly.entity_id
_entity_poly.type
_entity_poly.pdbx_seq_one_letter_code
_entity_poly.pdbx_strand_id
1 'polypeptide(L)'
;MIKFIIRRLLIIIPMVLLVITIAWVLIRLAPGNFYQTEKGLPPAVERNIRAKYGLDRPWYVQYGKTMWQIFGHQDFGFSRKYQEQTVNEILWRSVP
;
A
#
# COMPACT_ATOMS: atom_id res chain seq x y z
N MET A 1 -31.99 -11.47 -8.80
CA MET A 1 -31.09 -11.11 -7.68
C MET A 1 -29.61 -11.35 -8.01
N ILE A 2 -29.18 -12.56 -8.38
CA ILE A 2 -27.76 -12.85 -8.73
C ILE A 2 -27.20 -11.97 -9.87
N LYS A 3 -27.95 -11.76 -10.95
CA LYS A 3 -27.54 -10.88 -12.07
C LYS A 3 -27.31 -9.43 -11.63
N PHE A 4 -28.05 -8.95 -10.64
CA PHE A 4 -27.89 -7.62 -10.06
C PHE A 4 -26.63 -7.55 -9.19
N ILE A 5 -26.37 -8.57 -8.37
CA ILE A 5 -25.14 -8.68 -7.54
C ILE A 5 -23.89 -8.71 -8.43
N ILE A 6 -23.89 -9.52 -9.50
CA ILE A 6 -22.77 -9.61 -10.44
C ILE A 6 -22.53 -8.25 -11.12
N ARG A 7 -23.59 -7.60 -11.61
CA ARG A 7 -23.48 -6.26 -12.22
C ARG A 7 -22.92 -5.23 -11.23
N ARG A 8 -23.33 -5.31 -9.96
CA ARG A 8 -22.85 -4.42 -8.91
C ARG A 8 -21.39 -4.67 -8.58
N LEU A 9 -20.96 -5.93 -8.47
CA LEU A 9 -19.55 -6.29 -8.27
C LEU A 9 -18.68 -5.83 -9.44
N LEU A 10 -19.15 -5.99 -10.68
CA LEU A 10 -18.44 -5.50 -11.88
C LEU A 10 -18.24 -3.98 -11.89
N ILE A 11 -19.05 -3.21 -11.16
CA ILE A 11 -18.89 -1.75 -11.01
C ILE A 11 -18.02 -1.42 -9.79
N ILE A 12 -18.20 -2.14 -8.68
CA ILE A 12 -17.44 -1.90 -7.44
C ILE A 12 -15.97 -2.25 -7.60
N ILE A 13 -15.65 -3.38 -8.25
CA ILE A 13 -14.27 -3.84 -8.45
C ILE A 13 -13.40 -2.76 -9.14
N PRO A 14 -13.78 -2.21 -10.31
CA PRO A 14 -12.99 -1.16 -10.95
C PRO A 14 -12.97 0.13 -10.14
N MET A 15 -14.04 0.47 -9.42
CA MET A 15 -14.06 1.65 -8.54
C MET A 15 -13.01 1.52 -7.40
N VAL A 16 -12.98 0.37 -6.73
CA VAL A 16 -12.01 0.08 -5.66
C VAL A 16 -10.60 0.05 -6.21
N LEU A 17 -10.38 -0.60 -7.36
CA LEU A 17 -9.09 -0.59 -8.05
C LEU A 17 -8.63 0.82 -8.38
N LEU A 18 -9.52 1.68 -8.87
CA LEU A 18 -9.22 3.07 -9.19
C LEU A 18 -8.79 3.84 -7.93
N VAL A 19 -9.52 3.70 -6.82
CA VAL A 19 -9.16 4.33 -5.54
C VAL A 19 -7.82 3.85 -5.02
N ILE A 20 -7.55 2.53 -5.04
CA ILE A 20 -6.26 1.96 -4.63
C ILE A 20 -5.13 2.49 -5.52
N THR A 21 -5.36 2.55 -6.83
CA THR A 21 -4.37 3.04 -7.80
C THR A 21 -4.04 4.50 -7.53
N ILE A 22 -5.07 5.36 -7.33
CA ILE A 22 -4.88 6.77 -7.02
C ILE A 22 -4.14 6.93 -5.70
N ALA A 23 -4.54 6.23 -4.65
CA ALA A 23 -3.86 6.29 -3.35
C ALA A 23 -2.39 5.88 -3.46
N TRP A 24 -2.10 4.81 -4.20
CA TRP A 24 -0.74 4.35 -4.44
C TRP A 24 0.09 5.38 -5.22
N VAL A 25 -0.48 5.99 -6.26
CA VAL A 25 0.16 7.06 -7.04
C VAL A 25 0.45 8.27 -6.14
N LEU A 26 -0.51 8.71 -5.33
CA LEU A 26 -0.32 9.82 -4.39
C LEU A 26 0.81 9.55 -3.40
N ILE A 27 0.87 8.33 -2.86
CA ILE A 27 1.95 7.90 -1.96
C ILE A 27 3.31 7.94 -2.66
N ARG A 28 3.37 7.61 -3.95
CA ARG A 28 4.61 7.59 -4.72
C ARG A 28 5.05 8.98 -5.17
N LEU A 29 4.10 9.87 -5.43
CA LEU A 29 4.35 11.27 -5.78
C LEU A 29 4.66 12.13 -4.55
N ALA A 30 4.25 11.70 -3.36
CA ALA A 30 4.54 12.39 -2.13
C ALA A 30 6.08 12.61 -1.98
N PRO A 31 6.54 13.87 -1.94
CA PRO A 31 7.96 14.16 -1.79
C PRO A 31 8.38 13.83 -0.36
N GLY A 32 9.06 12.71 -0.19
CA GLY A 32 9.58 12.26 1.10
C GLY A 32 9.65 10.75 1.20
N ASN A 33 10.79 10.24 1.66
CA ASN A 33 10.88 8.85 2.07
C ASN A 33 10.42 8.74 3.53
N PHE A 34 9.64 7.71 3.87
CA PHE A 34 9.23 7.45 5.27
C PHE A 34 10.41 7.26 6.23
N TYR A 35 11.63 7.10 5.70
CA TYR A 35 12.88 6.97 6.44
C TYR A 35 13.75 8.23 6.41
N GLN A 36 13.33 9.32 5.78
CA GLN A 36 14.05 10.60 5.84
C GLN A 36 13.88 11.20 7.23
N THR A 37 14.83 10.92 8.11
CA THR A 37 15.01 11.65 9.37
C THR A 37 15.75 12.96 9.08
N GLU A 38 15.45 14.03 9.83
CA GLU A 38 16.05 15.37 9.69
C GLU A 38 17.60 15.37 9.68
N LYS A 39 18.24 14.34 10.24
CA LYS A 39 19.71 14.20 10.27
C LYS A 39 20.34 13.53 9.04
N GLY A 40 19.55 13.04 8.09
CA GLY A 40 20.03 12.23 6.97
C GLY A 40 20.55 10.87 7.44
N LEU A 41 20.18 9.80 6.74
CA LEU A 41 20.70 8.47 7.04
C LEU A 41 22.04 8.26 6.34
N PRO A 42 22.97 7.48 6.94
CA PRO A 42 24.18 7.06 6.23
C PRO A 42 23.81 6.35 4.92
N PRO A 43 24.53 6.57 3.81
CA PRO A 43 24.17 6.03 2.50
C PRO A 43 24.16 4.49 2.45
N ALA A 44 24.90 3.83 3.35
CA ALA A 44 24.83 2.37 3.52
C ALA A 44 23.49 1.92 4.13
N VAL A 45 22.97 2.65 5.11
CA VAL A 45 21.68 2.37 5.76
C VAL A 45 20.54 2.65 4.80
N GLU A 46 20.62 3.75 4.04
CA GLU A 46 19.62 4.05 3.02
C GLU A 46 19.51 2.95 1.97
N ARG A 47 20.63 2.45 1.43
CA ARG A 47 20.62 1.33 0.47
C ARG A 47 19.97 0.07 1.04
N ASN A 48 20.26 -0.26 2.30
CA ASN A 48 19.66 -1.41 2.96
C ASN A 48 18.14 -1.22 3.15
N ILE A 49 17.68 -0.01 3.47
CA ILE A 49 16.26 0.30 3.59
C ILE A 49 15.57 0.23 2.23
N ARG A 50 16.15 0.82 1.19
CA ARG A 50 15.60 0.75 -0.17
C ARG A 50 15.48 -0.68 -0.69
N ALA A 51 16.49 -1.51 -0.41
CA ALA A 51 16.44 -2.94 -0.72
C ALA A 51 15.39 -3.70 0.09
N LYS A 52 15.32 -3.46 1.41
CA LYS A 52 14.37 -4.14 2.33
C LYS A 52 12.91 -3.84 2.00
N TYR A 53 12.59 -2.61 1.67
CA TYR A 53 11.22 -2.21 1.31
C TYR A 53 10.93 -2.28 -0.20
N GLY A 54 11.93 -2.65 -1.01
CA GLY A 54 11.77 -2.78 -2.46
C GLY A 54 11.58 -1.45 -3.19
N LEU A 55 12.01 -0.32 -2.59
CA LEU A 55 11.97 1.00 -3.22
C LEU A 55 12.92 1.10 -4.42
N ASP A 56 13.95 0.25 -4.48
CA ASP A 56 14.84 0.12 -5.63
C ASP A 56 14.17 -0.60 -6.83
N ARG A 57 12.97 -1.16 -6.67
CA ARG A 57 12.29 -1.89 -7.74
C ARG A 57 11.45 -0.97 -8.63
N PRO A 58 11.28 -1.31 -9.91
CA PRO A 58 10.41 -0.58 -10.81
C PRO A 58 8.99 -0.45 -10.27
N TRP A 59 8.32 0.61 -10.67
CA TRP A 59 7.00 0.98 -10.17
C TRP A 59 5.92 -0.08 -10.39
N TYR A 60 5.98 -0.80 -11.51
CA TYR A 60 5.05 -1.89 -11.82
C TYR A 60 5.25 -3.10 -10.91
N VAL A 61 6.48 -3.35 -10.43
CA VAL A 61 6.77 -4.42 -9.46
C VAL A 61 6.20 -4.06 -8.09
N GLN A 62 6.37 -2.80 -7.68
CA GLN A 62 5.81 -2.30 -6.42
C GLN A 62 4.29 -2.35 -6.45
N TYR A 63 3.67 -1.88 -7.54
CA TYR A 63 2.22 -1.92 -7.72
C TYR A 63 1.67 -3.35 -7.79
N GLY A 64 2.32 -4.25 -8.55
CA GLY A 64 1.92 -5.65 -8.64
C GLY A 64 2.00 -6.36 -7.29
N LYS A 65 3.05 -6.09 -6.49
CA LYS A 65 3.16 -6.60 -5.12
C LYS A 65 2.04 -6.08 -4.22
N THR A 66 1.75 -4.77 -4.26
CA THR A 66 0.63 -4.18 -3.52
C THR A 66 -0.71 -4.81 -3.91
N MET A 67 -0.94 -5.03 -5.21
CA MET A 67 -2.15 -5.68 -5.71
C MET A 67 -2.25 -7.13 -5.22
N TRP A 68 -1.15 -7.89 -5.28
CA TRP A 68 -1.11 -9.27 -4.78
C TRP A 68 -1.39 -9.37 -3.27
N GLN A 69 -0.89 -8.43 -2.48
CA GLN A 69 -1.14 -8.38 -1.04
C GLN A 69 -2.60 -8.05 -0.73
N ILE A 70 -3.16 -7.03 -1.40
CA ILE A 70 -4.55 -6.60 -1.20
C ILE A 70 -5.54 -7.68 -1.67
N PHE A 71 -5.33 -8.27 -2.86
CA PHE A 71 -6.29 -9.22 -3.43
C PHE A 71 -6.04 -10.67 -3.00
N GLY A 72 -4.79 -11.07 -2.83
CA GLY A 72 -4.42 -12.45 -2.48
C GLY A 72 -4.39 -12.74 -0.98
N HIS A 73 -4.11 -11.72 -0.15
CA HIS A 73 -3.97 -11.88 1.30
C HIS A 73 -4.88 -10.96 2.11
N GLN A 74 -5.69 -10.11 1.43
CA GLN A 74 -6.50 -9.06 2.06
C GLN A 74 -5.69 -8.14 2.98
N ASP A 75 -4.38 -8.01 2.74
CA ASP A 75 -3.46 -7.28 3.59
C ASP A 75 -3.18 -5.91 2.97
N PHE A 76 -3.63 -4.85 3.66
CA PHE A 76 -3.39 -3.46 3.27
C PHE A 76 -1.97 -2.98 3.64
N GLY A 77 -1.16 -3.86 4.25
CA GLY A 77 0.23 -3.63 4.62
C GLY A 77 0.39 -3.06 6.04
N PHE A 78 1.65 -2.84 6.42
CA PHE A 78 1.99 -2.24 7.70
C PHE A 78 1.76 -0.73 7.71
N SER A 79 1.30 -0.23 8.86
CA SER A 79 1.19 1.20 9.10
C SER A 79 2.57 1.84 9.13
N ARG A 80 2.76 2.85 8.27
CA ARG A 80 4.00 3.64 8.24
C ARG A 80 4.08 4.69 9.35
N LYS A 81 2.99 4.88 10.11
CA LYS A 81 2.89 5.75 11.29
C LYS A 81 2.94 4.96 12.60
N TYR A 82 2.34 3.77 12.62
CA TYR A 82 2.35 2.86 13.76
C TYR A 82 3.20 1.65 13.41
N GLN A 83 4.49 1.75 13.72
CA GLN A 83 5.46 0.68 13.51
C GLN A 83 4.92 -0.61 14.17
N GLU A 84 4.92 -1.71 13.43
CA GLU A 84 4.45 -3.05 13.84
C GLU A 84 2.95 -3.34 13.79
N GLN A 85 2.08 -2.38 13.47
CA GLN A 85 0.65 -2.65 13.31
C GLN A 85 0.28 -2.80 11.83
N THR A 86 -0.49 -3.83 11.51
CA THR A 86 -1.12 -3.94 10.19
C THR A 86 -2.25 -2.93 10.08
N VAL A 87 -2.45 -2.35 8.89
CA VAL A 87 -3.59 -1.46 8.64
C VAL A 87 -4.92 -2.21 8.89
N ASN A 88 -4.94 -3.52 8.62
CA ASN A 88 -6.05 -4.40 8.94
C ASN A 88 -6.42 -4.36 10.44
N GLU A 89 -5.43 -4.48 11.31
CA GLU A 89 -5.65 -4.44 12.76
C GLU A 89 -6.16 -3.08 13.23
N ILE A 90 -5.65 -1.98 12.65
CA ILE A 90 -6.15 -0.63 12.92
C ILE A 90 -7.61 -0.48 12.48
N LEU A 91 -7.96 -0.99 11.29
CA LEU A 91 -9.33 -0.98 10.78
C LEU A 91 -10.26 -1.77 11.70
N TRP A 92 -9.86 -2.98 12.09
CA TRP A 92 -10.65 -3.82 13.02
C TRP A 92 -10.84 -3.19 14.39
N ARG A 93 -9.85 -2.44 14.88
CA ARG A 93 -9.95 -1.71 16.15
C ARG A 93 -10.80 -0.44 16.07
N SER A 94 -10.91 0.15 14.88
CA SER A 94 -11.57 1.45 14.67
C SER A 94 -13.04 1.33 14.27
N VAL A 95 -13.51 0.11 13.97
CA VAL A 95 -14.93 -0.18 13.75
C VAL A 95 -15.59 -0.46 15.11
N PRO A 96 -16.67 0.24 15.49
CA PRO A 96 -17.39 0.02 16.74
C PRO A 96 -18.12 -1.32 16.81
#